data_AF-A0A2N6AE68-F1
#
_entry.id   AF-A0A2N6AE68-F1
#
_cell.length_a   1.000
_cell.length_b   1.000
_cell.length_c   1.000
_cell.angle_alpha   90.00
_cell.angle_beta   90.00
_cell.angle_gamma   90.00
#
_symmetry.space_group_name_H-M   'P 1'
#
loop_
_entity.id
_entity.type
_entity.pdbx_description
1 polymer ?
#
loop_
_entity_poly.entity_id
_entity_poly.type
_entity_poly.pdbx_seq_one_letter_code
_entity_poly.pdbx_strand_id
1 'polypeptide(L)'
;MSSAYIDKYRRNKTMVVIANIYEIKNGQIVRFEDDPRYVAEKTEKFMVENGIADTCLLGPEFEFFVLDHASFKTTNAHMEVRLDSAQAEWNMGNCQGKNLAVSVPAHGGYHLDSPYDSSYEFRNEACLQAEEIGIPIKYHHSENGGPGQVEIEVNFAGIREVGDSSLKLKNLLNNCGLEFGKTVTFMPKPFVDECGSSMHVHIMLGKDGENLMYDKEGYSGLSKLAHHAIAGILTHIDAITAIANPSTNSYKRLVPGYEAPISVCFGTSNRSASIRIPGYAISPDEKRFELRSPDATSNTYLAYSAIMMAAFDGIVNEIDSSSFGPYDINLYNLPEEEQKKIKSLPTCALDAADALEKDNEFLKRSGVFTDNIIRNHVAKMRSDYFVVNRMPHPIEFEMYFNA
;
A
#
# COMPACT_ATOMS: atom_id res chain seq x y z
N MET A 1 -5.02 -13.07 -22.62
CA MET A 1 -6.35 -12.42 -22.73
C MET A 1 -7.10 -12.35 -21.40
N SER A 2 -6.69 -13.05 -20.33
CA SER A 2 -7.34 -12.99 -19.00
C SER A 2 -7.44 -11.58 -18.39
N SER A 3 -6.53 -10.68 -18.75
CA SER A 3 -6.57 -9.28 -18.30
C SER A 3 -7.45 -8.36 -19.16
N ALA A 4 -8.07 -8.86 -20.23
CA ALA A 4 -8.76 -8.03 -21.20
C ALA A 4 -10.10 -7.51 -20.68
N TYR A 5 -10.40 -6.23 -20.94
CA TYR A 5 -11.71 -5.62 -20.65
C TYR A 5 -12.02 -4.50 -21.65
N ILE A 6 -13.29 -4.09 -21.74
CA ILE A 6 -13.71 -2.96 -22.58
C ILE A 6 -13.57 -1.67 -21.76
N ASP A 7 -12.80 -0.71 -22.28
CA ASP A 7 -12.64 0.61 -21.65
C ASP A 7 -13.87 1.47 -21.96
N LYS A 8 -14.68 1.73 -20.93
CA LYS A 8 -15.93 2.48 -21.07
C LYS A 8 -15.72 4.00 -21.23
N TYR A 9 -14.55 4.52 -20.88
CA TYR A 9 -14.24 5.95 -20.94
C TYR A 9 -13.82 6.40 -22.35
N ARG A 10 -13.61 5.44 -23.27
CA ARG A 10 -13.24 5.74 -24.66
C ARG A 10 -14.46 5.95 -25.51
N ARG A 11 -14.49 7.07 -26.23
CA ARG A 11 -15.51 7.37 -27.25
C ARG A 11 -15.65 6.25 -28.30
N ASN A 12 -14.52 5.67 -28.71
CA ASN A 12 -14.51 4.51 -29.62
C ASN A 12 -14.39 3.23 -28.78
N LYS A 13 -15.17 2.21 -29.12
CA LYS A 13 -15.11 0.91 -28.43
C LYS A 13 -13.67 0.38 -28.44
N THR A 14 -13.07 0.34 -27.26
CA THR A 14 -11.65 0.03 -27.07
C THR A 14 -11.52 -1.13 -26.09
N MET A 15 -10.66 -2.08 -26.41
CA MET A 15 -10.30 -3.17 -25.51
C MET A 15 -8.91 -2.90 -24.92
N VAL A 16 -8.80 -2.97 -23.60
CA VAL A 16 -7.53 -2.85 -22.87
C VAL A 16 -7.03 -4.24 -22.54
N VAL A 17 -5.72 -4.47 -22.71
CA VAL A 17 -5.06 -5.74 -22.38
C VAL A 17 -3.73 -5.44 -21.69
N ILE A 18 -3.49 -6.07 -20.53
CA ILE A 18 -2.18 -6.04 -19.89
C ILE A 18 -1.25 -7.00 -20.64
N ALA A 19 -0.17 -6.47 -21.20
CA ALA A 19 0.82 -7.20 -21.97
C ALA A 19 2.02 -7.60 -21.12
N ASN A 20 2.66 -8.70 -21.53
CA ASN A 20 3.91 -9.19 -20.98
C ASN A 20 5.07 -8.68 -21.85
N ILE A 21 6.21 -8.43 -21.23
CA ILE A 21 7.40 -7.96 -21.97
C ILE A 21 8.27 -9.18 -22.35
N TYR A 22 8.70 -9.20 -23.61
CA TYR A 22 9.59 -10.22 -24.17
C TYR A 22 10.80 -9.55 -24.81
N GLU A 23 11.93 -10.25 -24.81
CA GLU A 23 13.16 -9.83 -25.47
C GLU A 23 13.69 -10.95 -26.38
N ILE A 24 14.59 -10.60 -27.30
CA ILE A 24 15.27 -11.56 -28.18
C ILE A 24 16.67 -11.81 -27.61
N LYS A 25 16.93 -13.03 -27.13
CA LYS A 25 18.25 -13.48 -26.66
C LYS A 25 18.68 -14.71 -27.45
N ASN A 26 19.88 -14.65 -28.04
CA ASN A 26 20.44 -15.75 -28.85
C ASN A 26 19.50 -16.29 -29.94
N GLY A 27 18.74 -15.39 -30.58
CA GLY A 27 17.77 -15.74 -31.64
C GLY A 27 16.47 -16.37 -31.13
N GLN A 28 16.23 -16.43 -29.82
CA GLN A 28 14.99 -16.91 -29.21
C GLN A 28 14.22 -15.79 -28.52
N ILE A 29 12.89 -15.85 -28.59
CA ILE A 29 12.00 -14.96 -27.83
C ILE A 29 11.90 -15.51 -26.41
N VAL A 30 12.32 -14.74 -25.42
CA VAL A 30 12.28 -15.10 -24.00
C VAL A 30 11.54 -14.02 -23.20
N ARG A 31 11.00 -14.39 -22.03
CA ARG A 31 10.41 -13.39 -21.13
C ARG A 31 11.49 -12.43 -20.66
N PHE A 32 11.17 -11.15 -20.64
CA PHE A 32 12.06 -10.14 -20.08
C PHE A 32 12.07 -10.29 -18.55
N GLU A 33 13.25 -10.56 -18.00
CA GLU A 33 13.41 -10.92 -16.58
C GLU A 33 12.97 -9.82 -15.61
N ASP A 34 13.00 -8.56 -16.05
CA ASP A 34 12.65 -7.39 -15.23
C ASP A 34 11.22 -6.89 -15.47
N ASP A 35 10.39 -7.65 -16.20
CA ASP A 35 8.96 -7.41 -16.28
C ASP A 35 8.34 -7.62 -14.88
N PRO A 36 7.77 -6.57 -14.23
CA PRO A 36 7.17 -6.71 -12.90
C PRO A 36 6.11 -7.81 -12.83
N ARG A 37 5.35 -8.00 -13.91
CA ARG A 37 4.33 -9.05 -13.97
C ARG A 37 4.96 -10.45 -14.00
N TYR A 38 6.13 -10.58 -14.61
CA TYR A 38 6.89 -11.83 -14.59
C TYR A 38 7.53 -12.09 -13.23
N VAL A 39 7.94 -11.05 -12.49
CA VAL A 39 8.39 -11.20 -11.10
C VAL A 39 7.29 -11.82 -10.23
N ALA A 40 6.03 -11.35 -10.37
CA ALA A 40 4.89 -11.95 -9.68
C ALA A 40 4.67 -13.43 -10.04
N GLU A 41 4.71 -13.77 -11.34
CA GLU A 41 4.65 -15.16 -11.83
C GLU A 41 5.78 -16.02 -11.23
N LYS A 42 7.01 -15.50 -11.17
CA LYS A 42 8.17 -16.19 -10.57
C LYS A 42 8.00 -16.38 -9.06
N THR A 43 7.40 -15.42 -8.36
CA THR A 43 7.12 -15.53 -6.91
C THR A 43 6.09 -16.63 -6.63
N GLU A 44 5.00 -16.69 -7.39
CA GLU A 44 4.01 -17.78 -7.27
C GLU A 44 4.65 -19.15 -7.56
N LYS A 45 5.50 -19.21 -8.58
CA LYS A 45 6.24 -20.43 -8.92
C LYS A 45 7.22 -20.84 -7.81
N PHE A 46 7.95 -19.90 -7.22
CA PHE A 46 8.88 -20.15 -6.11
C PHE A 46 8.18 -20.83 -4.93
N MET A 47 6.99 -20.34 -4.56
CA MET A 47 6.17 -20.90 -3.49
C MET A 47 5.87 -22.38 -3.69
N VAL A 48 5.41 -22.73 -4.90
CA VAL A 48 5.04 -24.10 -5.27
C VAL A 48 6.27 -25.01 -5.34
N GLU A 49 7.35 -24.56 -6.00
CA GLU A 49 8.57 -25.36 -6.18
C GLU A 49 9.29 -25.67 -4.86
N ASN A 50 9.14 -24.82 -3.84
CA ASN A 50 9.68 -25.05 -2.50
C ASN A 50 8.69 -25.78 -1.57
N GLY A 51 7.52 -26.20 -2.08
CA GLY A 51 6.54 -26.99 -1.32
C GLY A 51 5.85 -26.23 -0.18
N ILE A 52 5.95 -24.90 -0.16
CA ILE A 52 5.43 -24.03 0.91
C ILE A 52 3.90 -24.07 0.92
N ALA A 53 3.29 -23.78 -0.23
CA ALA A 53 1.86 -23.65 -0.44
C ALA A 53 1.55 -23.85 -1.93
N ASP A 54 0.28 -24.07 -2.28
CA ASP A 54 -0.18 -24.06 -3.69
C ASP A 54 -0.93 -22.77 -4.05
N THR A 55 -1.37 -22.02 -3.04
CA THR A 55 -2.14 -20.80 -3.18
C THR A 55 -1.61 -19.72 -2.24
N CYS A 56 -1.44 -18.52 -2.79
CA CYS A 56 -1.18 -17.30 -2.02
C CYS A 56 -2.26 -16.30 -2.38
N LEU A 57 -3.00 -15.87 -1.38
CA LEU A 57 -4.15 -14.99 -1.51
C LEU A 57 -3.83 -13.66 -0.84
N LEU A 58 -3.85 -12.59 -1.63
CA LEU A 58 -3.61 -11.22 -1.19
C LEU A 58 -4.87 -10.39 -1.33
N GLY A 59 -5.25 -9.68 -0.27
CA GLY A 59 -6.37 -8.74 -0.24
C GLY A 59 -5.88 -7.34 0.11
N PRO A 60 -5.54 -6.50 -0.89
CA PRO A 60 -5.12 -5.14 -0.65
C PRO A 60 -6.30 -4.20 -0.40
N GLU A 61 -6.12 -3.30 0.55
CA GLU A 61 -7.04 -2.21 0.87
C GLU A 61 -6.44 -0.93 0.29
N PHE A 62 -7.14 -0.25 -0.63
CA PHE A 62 -6.65 0.98 -1.25
C PHE A 62 -7.30 2.19 -0.62
N GLU A 63 -6.54 2.92 0.20
CA GLU A 63 -6.93 4.25 0.63
C GLU A 63 -6.51 5.29 -0.42
N PHE A 64 -7.33 6.30 -0.63
CA PHE A 64 -7.05 7.42 -1.53
C PHE A 64 -7.92 8.63 -1.21
N PHE A 65 -7.62 9.76 -1.82
CA PHE A 65 -8.42 10.99 -1.70
C PHE A 65 -9.17 11.31 -2.99
N VAL A 66 -10.42 11.73 -2.84
CA VAL A 66 -11.27 12.27 -3.91
C VAL A 66 -11.41 13.77 -3.70
N LEU A 67 -10.82 14.56 -4.59
CA LEU A 67 -10.67 16.00 -4.44
C LEU A 67 -11.45 16.75 -5.53
N ASP A 68 -11.95 17.93 -5.18
CA ASP A 68 -12.57 18.89 -6.09
C ASP A 68 -11.53 19.72 -6.84
N HIS A 69 -10.36 19.95 -6.21
CA HIS A 69 -9.31 20.77 -6.78
C HIS A 69 -7.92 20.25 -6.37
N ALA A 70 -6.99 20.29 -7.31
CA ALA A 70 -5.56 20.12 -7.03
C ALA A 70 -4.74 21.00 -7.97
N SER A 71 -3.89 21.86 -7.40
CA SER A 71 -2.92 22.66 -8.14
C SER A 71 -1.63 22.81 -7.36
N PHE A 72 -0.48 22.76 -8.03
CA PHE A 72 0.82 22.90 -7.40
C PHE A 72 1.80 23.59 -8.34
N LYS A 73 2.78 24.30 -7.78
CA LYS A 73 3.82 25.01 -8.51
C LYS A 73 5.12 24.99 -7.71
N THR A 74 6.23 24.75 -8.41
CA THR A 74 7.58 24.82 -7.81
C THR A 74 8.49 25.59 -8.76
N THR A 75 8.81 26.82 -8.40
CA THR A 75 9.69 27.73 -9.15
C THR A 75 10.56 28.52 -8.16
N ASN A 76 11.64 29.13 -8.64
CA ASN A 76 12.55 29.91 -7.79
C ASN A 76 11.85 31.00 -6.98
N ALA A 77 10.80 31.62 -7.53
CA ALA A 77 10.09 32.74 -6.89
C ALA A 77 8.74 32.35 -6.27
N HIS A 78 8.29 31.10 -6.43
CA HIS A 78 6.97 30.66 -5.98
C HIS A 78 6.93 29.13 -5.83
N MET A 79 6.64 28.67 -4.61
CA MET A 79 6.32 27.30 -4.27
C MET A 79 4.94 27.25 -3.59
N GLU A 80 3.99 26.51 -4.16
CA GLU A 80 2.64 26.34 -3.58
C GLU A 80 2.08 24.96 -3.88
N VAL A 81 1.19 24.50 -2.98
CA VAL A 81 0.28 23.39 -3.18
C VAL A 81 -1.08 23.83 -2.65
N ARG A 82 -2.13 23.66 -3.47
CA ARG A 82 -3.51 23.90 -3.09
C ARG A 82 -4.34 22.68 -3.47
N LEU A 83 -4.86 22.01 -2.46
CA LEU A 83 -5.80 20.90 -2.58
C LEU A 83 -7.12 21.32 -1.97
N ASP A 84 -8.24 20.86 -2.51
CA ASP A 84 -9.55 21.16 -1.96
C ASP A 84 -10.52 20.01 -2.15
N SER A 85 -11.44 19.87 -1.20
CA SER A 85 -12.57 18.96 -1.26
C SER A 85 -13.79 19.68 -0.68
N ALA A 86 -14.96 19.51 -1.30
CA ALA A 86 -16.20 20.15 -0.88
C ALA A 86 -16.55 19.84 0.58
N GLN A 87 -16.14 18.67 1.10
CA GLN A 87 -16.39 18.26 2.48
C GLN A 87 -15.32 18.72 3.48
N ALA A 88 -14.28 19.44 3.05
CA ALA A 88 -13.20 19.86 3.93
C ALA A 88 -13.63 20.95 4.92
N GLU A 89 -13.18 20.83 6.18
CA GLU A 89 -13.58 21.75 7.25
C GLU A 89 -13.17 23.22 7.01
N TRP A 90 -12.07 23.47 6.29
CA TRP A 90 -11.63 24.84 5.98
C TRP A 90 -12.61 25.60 5.07
N ASN A 91 -13.55 24.90 4.42
CA ASN A 91 -14.59 25.51 3.60
C ASN A 91 -15.81 25.99 4.39
N MET A 92 -15.90 25.68 5.70
CA MET A 92 -17.05 26.04 6.53
C MET A 92 -17.30 27.55 6.62
N GLY A 93 -16.24 28.36 6.58
CA GLY A 93 -16.34 29.82 6.57
C GLY A 93 -16.61 30.44 5.20
N ASN A 94 -16.71 29.64 4.13
CA ASN A 94 -16.85 30.17 2.78
C ASN A 94 -18.25 30.78 2.57
N CYS A 95 -18.30 32.10 2.44
CA CYS A 95 -19.51 32.87 2.13
C CYS A 95 -19.70 33.13 0.63
N GLN A 96 -18.74 32.70 -0.20
CA GLN A 96 -18.80 32.80 -1.65
C GLN A 96 -19.34 31.48 -2.23
N GLY A 97 -20.53 31.54 -2.84
CA GLY A 97 -21.18 30.37 -3.43
C GLY A 97 -22.14 29.66 -2.47
N LYS A 98 -22.45 28.39 -2.76
CA LYS A 98 -23.42 27.59 -2.00
C LYS A 98 -22.69 26.79 -0.93
N ASN A 99 -22.75 27.26 0.32
CA ASN A 99 -22.26 26.54 1.49
C ASN A 99 -23.46 25.98 2.27
N LEU A 100 -23.53 24.66 2.39
CA LEU A 100 -24.62 23.95 3.08
C LEU A 100 -24.27 23.57 4.53
N ALA A 101 -23.10 23.97 5.02
CA ALA A 101 -22.56 23.59 6.34
C ALA A 101 -22.45 22.06 6.53
N VAL A 102 -22.25 21.32 5.44
CA VAL A 102 -21.97 19.88 5.44
C VAL A 102 -20.49 19.70 5.20
N SER A 103 -19.72 19.59 6.28
CA SER A 103 -18.28 19.30 6.25
C SER A 103 -17.98 18.12 7.16
N VAL A 104 -16.81 17.54 6.94
CA VAL A 104 -16.24 16.49 7.76
C VAL A 104 -15.11 17.10 8.59
N PRO A 105 -15.15 17.00 9.94
CA PRO A 105 -14.06 17.43 10.79
C PRO A 105 -12.76 16.67 10.48
N ALA A 106 -11.63 17.27 10.80
CA ALA A 106 -10.35 16.58 10.74
C ALA A 106 -10.38 15.26 11.52
N HIS A 107 -9.85 14.18 10.94
CA HIS A 107 -9.92 12.82 11.51
C HIS A 107 -11.36 12.33 11.84
N GLY A 108 -12.37 12.87 11.15
CA GLY A 108 -13.79 12.58 11.39
C GLY A 108 -14.47 11.84 10.25
N GLY A 109 -13.72 11.34 9.25
CA GLY A 109 -14.27 10.79 8.01
C GLY A 109 -14.64 9.31 8.04
N TYR A 110 -14.33 8.58 9.11
CA TYR A 110 -14.46 7.12 9.16
C TYR A 110 -15.93 6.68 9.10
N HIS A 111 -16.31 5.93 8.06
CA HIS A 111 -17.64 5.31 7.92
C HIS A 111 -18.81 6.30 8.06
N LEU A 112 -18.71 7.43 7.37
CA LEU A 112 -19.76 8.44 7.33
C LEU A 112 -20.97 7.96 6.51
N ASP A 113 -22.13 8.48 6.87
CA ASP A 113 -23.37 8.31 6.12
C ASP A 113 -23.78 9.64 5.45
N SER A 114 -24.73 9.56 4.52
CA SER A 114 -25.37 10.72 3.92
C SER A 114 -26.04 11.60 5.00
N PRO A 115 -25.92 12.94 4.94
CA PRO A 115 -25.36 13.72 3.84
C PRO A 115 -23.86 14.05 3.96
N TYR A 116 -23.16 13.59 5.01
CA TYR A 116 -21.77 13.98 5.29
C TYR A 116 -20.78 13.31 4.33
N ASP A 117 -21.08 12.09 3.90
CA ASP A 117 -20.28 11.41 2.88
C ASP A 117 -20.62 11.91 1.46
N SER A 118 -19.86 12.90 0.99
CA SER A 118 -20.03 13.45 -0.36
C SER A 118 -19.45 12.55 -1.48
N SER A 119 -18.77 11.47 -1.11
CA SER A 119 -18.07 10.58 -2.04
C SER A 119 -18.79 9.25 -2.29
N TYR A 120 -19.91 9.00 -1.63
CA TYR A 120 -20.68 7.75 -1.73
C TYR A 120 -21.01 7.35 -3.18
N GLU A 121 -21.63 8.24 -3.95
CA GLU A 121 -22.02 7.95 -5.34
C GLU A 121 -20.81 7.67 -6.24
N PHE A 122 -19.71 8.40 -6.04
CA PHE A 122 -18.46 8.13 -6.74
C PHE A 122 -17.94 6.72 -6.42
N ARG A 123 -17.90 6.34 -5.13
CA ARG A 123 -17.41 5.00 -4.73
C ARG A 123 -18.31 3.89 -5.26
N ASN A 124 -19.63 4.05 -5.13
CA ASN A 124 -20.60 3.07 -5.59
C ASN A 124 -20.46 2.81 -7.10
N GLU A 125 -20.43 3.88 -7.90
CA GLU A 125 -20.27 3.79 -9.35
C GLU A 125 -18.88 3.24 -9.73
N ALA A 126 -17.81 3.60 -9.03
CA ALA A 126 -16.49 3.03 -9.26
C ALA A 126 -16.42 1.52 -8.94
N CYS A 127 -17.04 1.07 -7.86
CA CYS A 127 -17.07 -0.34 -7.47
C CYS A 127 -17.88 -1.18 -8.45
N LEU A 128 -19.06 -0.71 -8.89
CA LEU A 128 -19.86 -1.39 -9.91
C LEU A 128 -19.07 -1.57 -11.21
N GLN A 129 -18.38 -0.53 -11.67
CA GLN A 129 -17.53 -0.61 -12.86
C GLN A 129 -16.34 -1.55 -12.67
N ALA A 130 -15.76 -1.59 -11.47
CA ALA A 130 -14.64 -2.47 -11.17
C ALA A 130 -15.08 -3.94 -11.31
N GLU A 131 -16.25 -4.29 -10.80
CA GLU A 131 -16.84 -5.62 -10.98
C GLU A 131 -17.11 -5.94 -12.45
N GLU A 132 -17.63 -4.99 -13.24
CA GLU A 132 -17.85 -5.17 -14.68
C GLU A 132 -16.57 -5.52 -15.46
N ILE A 133 -15.41 -5.02 -15.01
CA ILE A 133 -14.10 -5.30 -15.64
C ILE A 133 -13.34 -6.45 -14.97
N GLY A 134 -14.02 -7.22 -14.11
CA GLY A 134 -13.51 -8.42 -13.46
C GLY A 134 -12.60 -8.16 -12.27
N ILE A 135 -12.85 -7.08 -11.51
CA ILE A 135 -12.20 -6.80 -10.22
C ILE A 135 -13.28 -6.96 -9.14
N PRO A 136 -13.35 -8.12 -8.46
CA PRO A 136 -14.35 -8.30 -7.41
C PRO A 136 -14.04 -7.39 -6.23
N ILE A 137 -15.06 -6.66 -5.77
CA ILE A 137 -14.95 -5.71 -4.66
C ILE A 137 -15.47 -6.36 -3.39
N LYS A 138 -14.72 -6.22 -2.30
CA LYS A 138 -15.10 -6.74 -0.99
C LYS A 138 -15.91 -5.72 -0.20
N TYR A 139 -15.41 -4.49 -0.15
CA TYR A 139 -15.92 -3.45 0.72
C TYR A 139 -15.45 -2.06 0.27
N HIS A 140 -16.21 -1.01 0.60
CA HIS A 140 -15.79 0.37 0.41
C HIS A 140 -16.39 1.30 1.46
N HIS A 141 -15.68 2.33 1.89
CA HIS A 141 -16.17 3.31 2.86
C HIS A 141 -15.44 4.66 2.73
N SER A 142 -15.97 5.70 3.38
CA SER A 142 -15.20 6.91 3.65
C SER A 142 -14.17 6.61 4.74
N GLU A 143 -12.96 7.14 4.58
CA GLU A 143 -11.85 6.91 5.50
C GLU A 143 -11.68 8.10 6.46
N ASN A 144 -10.85 7.95 7.49
CA ASN A 144 -10.68 8.87 8.60
C ASN A 144 -10.34 10.32 8.20
N GLY A 145 -9.59 10.52 7.11
CA GLY A 145 -9.22 11.84 6.62
C GLY A 145 -10.42 12.67 6.19
N GLY A 146 -10.63 13.80 6.87
CA GLY A 146 -11.77 14.69 6.65
C GLY A 146 -11.98 15.12 5.19
N PRO A 147 -10.93 15.54 4.45
CA PRO A 147 -11.09 16.13 3.11
C PRO A 147 -11.15 15.10 1.98
N GLY A 148 -12.08 14.16 2.06
CA GLY A 148 -12.41 13.26 0.94
C GLY A 148 -11.60 11.98 0.92
N GLN A 149 -11.07 11.51 2.06
CA GLN A 149 -10.41 10.21 2.11
C GLN A 149 -11.44 9.08 2.02
N VAL A 150 -11.10 8.05 1.26
CA VAL A 150 -11.94 6.88 1.03
C VAL A 150 -11.07 5.63 0.94
N GLU A 151 -11.70 4.48 1.12
CA GLU A 151 -11.06 3.17 0.97
C GLU A 151 -11.91 2.25 0.08
N ILE A 152 -11.24 1.49 -0.78
CA ILE A 152 -11.83 0.36 -1.53
C ILE A 152 -10.97 -0.88 -1.30
N GLU A 153 -11.59 -1.92 -0.78
CA GLU A 153 -11.01 -3.24 -0.61
C GLU A 153 -11.38 -4.15 -1.79
N VAL A 154 -10.39 -4.79 -2.39
CA VAL A 154 -10.62 -5.82 -3.42
C VAL A 154 -10.63 -7.21 -2.79
N ASN A 155 -11.29 -8.17 -3.44
CA ASN A 155 -11.25 -9.56 -2.99
C ASN A 155 -9.84 -10.15 -3.10
N PHE A 156 -9.63 -11.19 -2.31
CA PHE A 156 -8.40 -11.98 -2.32
C PHE A 156 -8.16 -12.65 -3.67
N ALA A 157 -6.93 -12.54 -4.18
CA ALA A 157 -6.49 -13.21 -5.39
C ALA A 157 -4.99 -13.55 -5.36
N GLY A 158 -4.52 -14.30 -6.36
CA GLY A 158 -3.09 -14.59 -6.56
C GLY A 158 -2.25 -13.33 -6.74
N ILE A 159 -0.94 -13.41 -6.50
CA ILE A 159 0.00 -12.29 -6.58
C ILE A 159 -0.06 -11.59 -7.94
N ARG A 160 -0.06 -12.35 -9.04
CA ARG A 160 -0.13 -11.77 -10.39
C ARG A 160 -1.49 -11.15 -10.67
N GLU A 161 -2.56 -11.82 -10.23
CA GLU A 161 -3.94 -11.40 -10.47
C GLU A 161 -4.29 -10.14 -9.69
N VAL A 162 -3.91 -10.07 -8.42
CA VAL A 162 -4.10 -8.86 -7.61
C VAL A 162 -3.22 -7.72 -8.14
N GLY A 163 -2.02 -8.00 -8.66
CA GLY A 163 -1.21 -7.01 -9.37
C GLY A 163 -1.91 -6.42 -10.60
N ASP A 164 -2.56 -7.28 -11.42
CA ASP A 164 -3.38 -6.87 -12.56
C ASP A 164 -4.56 -6.01 -12.08
N SER A 165 -5.29 -6.46 -11.06
CA SER A 165 -6.45 -5.78 -10.48
C SER A 165 -6.10 -4.40 -9.92
N SER A 166 -5.01 -4.29 -9.17
CA SER A 166 -4.54 -3.01 -8.60
C SER A 166 -4.21 -1.97 -9.68
N LEU A 167 -3.57 -2.39 -10.78
CA LEU A 167 -3.27 -1.51 -11.90
C LEU A 167 -4.56 -1.02 -12.58
N LYS A 168 -5.49 -1.95 -12.85
CA LYS A 168 -6.79 -1.61 -13.47
C LYS A 168 -7.63 -0.71 -12.57
N LEU A 169 -7.70 -1.01 -11.27
CA LEU A 169 -8.48 -0.25 -10.29
C LEU A 169 -8.00 1.20 -10.21
N LYS A 170 -6.69 1.43 -10.11
CA LYS A 170 -6.13 2.79 -10.10
C LYS A 170 -6.45 3.56 -11.39
N ASN A 171 -6.39 2.90 -12.55
CA ASN A 171 -6.78 3.55 -13.81
C ASN A 171 -8.28 3.86 -13.85
N LEU A 172 -9.12 2.92 -13.43
CA LEU A 172 -10.57 3.10 -13.35
C LEU A 172 -10.92 4.26 -12.42
N LEU A 173 -10.40 4.28 -11.19
CA LEU A 173 -10.70 5.32 -10.21
C LEU A 173 -10.31 6.72 -10.70
N ASN A 174 -9.17 6.86 -11.38
CA ASN A 174 -8.79 8.13 -11.98
C ASN A 174 -9.78 8.60 -13.06
N ASN A 175 -10.21 7.70 -13.95
CA ASN A 175 -11.15 8.06 -15.01
C ASN A 175 -12.57 8.31 -14.47
N CYS A 176 -13.04 7.48 -13.53
CA CYS A 176 -14.30 7.69 -12.82
C CYS A 176 -14.28 9.05 -12.11
N GLY A 177 -13.17 9.41 -11.47
CA GLY A 177 -13.01 10.69 -10.80
C GLY A 177 -13.24 11.85 -11.78
N LEU A 178 -12.63 11.79 -12.96
CA LEU A 178 -12.81 12.80 -14.00
C LEU A 178 -14.26 12.88 -14.52
N GLU A 179 -14.98 11.77 -14.64
CA GLU A 179 -16.42 11.79 -15.00
C GLU A 179 -17.28 12.48 -13.93
N PHE A 180 -16.90 12.36 -12.66
CA PHE A 180 -17.53 13.06 -11.54
C PHE A 180 -17.01 14.50 -11.35
N GLY A 181 -16.13 15.00 -12.21
CA GLY A 181 -15.52 16.32 -12.07
C GLY A 181 -14.58 16.43 -10.87
N LYS A 182 -14.03 15.29 -10.42
CA LYS A 182 -13.08 15.16 -9.30
C LYS A 182 -11.71 14.75 -9.82
N THR A 183 -10.71 14.84 -8.96
CA THR A 183 -9.40 14.21 -9.15
C THR A 183 -9.13 13.24 -8.01
N VAL A 184 -8.57 12.08 -8.35
CA VAL A 184 -8.18 11.05 -7.37
C VAL A 184 -6.68 11.11 -7.13
N THR A 185 -6.25 10.93 -5.88
CA THR A 185 -4.83 10.76 -5.56
C THR A 185 -4.60 9.64 -4.56
N PHE A 186 -3.62 8.79 -4.87
CA PHE A 186 -3.11 7.71 -4.03
C PHE A 186 -1.81 8.13 -3.30
N MET A 187 -1.52 9.45 -3.26
CA MET A 187 -0.35 9.96 -2.57
C MET A 187 -0.41 9.57 -1.09
N PRO A 188 0.69 9.11 -0.47
CA PRO A 188 0.65 8.59 0.90
C PRO A 188 0.30 9.65 1.93
N LYS A 189 0.66 10.92 1.71
CA LYS A 189 0.40 12.03 2.62
C LYS A 189 0.16 13.32 1.83
N PRO A 190 -1.07 13.52 1.30
CA PRO A 190 -1.40 14.72 0.55
C PRO A 190 -1.65 15.94 1.44
N PHE A 191 -2.13 15.72 2.66
CA PHE A 191 -2.41 16.75 3.67
C PHE A 191 -1.48 16.56 4.88
N VAL A 192 -1.01 17.67 5.47
CA VAL A 192 -0.01 17.66 6.55
C VAL A 192 -0.60 17.05 7.84
N ASP A 193 -1.79 17.50 8.24
CA ASP A 193 -2.41 17.18 9.54
C ASP A 193 -3.64 16.26 9.43
N GLU A 194 -3.74 15.46 8.36
CA GLU A 194 -4.79 14.43 8.19
C GLU A 194 -4.19 13.05 8.05
N CYS A 195 -5.00 12.00 8.17
CA CYS A 195 -4.57 10.64 7.85
C CYS A 195 -3.97 10.54 6.44
N GLY A 196 -2.94 9.69 6.33
CA GLY A 196 -2.34 9.37 5.04
C GLY A 196 -3.06 8.23 4.33
N SER A 197 -2.78 8.01 3.05
CA SER A 197 -3.29 6.88 2.28
C SER A 197 -2.33 5.69 2.30
N SER A 198 -2.82 4.55 2.75
CA SER A 198 -2.15 3.27 2.76
C SER A 198 -2.51 2.37 1.57
N MET A 199 -1.77 1.28 1.44
CA MET A 199 -2.19 0.07 0.75
C MET A 199 -1.99 -1.12 1.70
N HIS A 200 -2.87 -1.30 2.69
CA HIS A 200 -2.76 -2.46 3.58
C HIS A 200 -2.85 -3.74 2.75
N VAL A 201 -2.11 -4.79 3.12
CA VAL A 201 -2.10 -6.06 2.39
C VAL A 201 -2.39 -7.19 3.36
N HIS A 202 -3.59 -7.77 3.24
CA HIS A 202 -3.94 -9.02 3.92
C HIS A 202 -3.33 -10.22 3.20
N ILE A 203 -2.78 -11.17 3.95
CA ILE A 203 -2.02 -12.29 3.42
C ILE A 203 -2.55 -13.61 3.98
N MET A 204 -2.86 -14.54 3.09
CA MET A 204 -3.29 -15.90 3.40
C MET A 204 -2.56 -16.90 2.49
N LEU A 205 -2.10 -18.01 3.06
CA LEU A 205 -1.48 -19.11 2.32
C LEU A 205 -2.36 -20.35 2.45
N GLY A 206 -2.55 -21.07 1.34
CA GLY A 206 -3.35 -22.29 1.29
C GLY A 206 -2.59 -23.44 0.65
N LYS A 207 -3.01 -24.65 0.99
CA LYS A 207 -2.52 -25.89 0.39
C LYS A 207 -3.59 -26.96 0.42
N ASP A 208 -3.81 -27.62 -0.71
CA ASP A 208 -4.79 -28.69 -0.87
C ASP A 208 -6.21 -28.29 -0.42
N GLY A 209 -6.54 -27.00 -0.57
CA GLY A 209 -7.84 -26.42 -0.17
C GLY A 209 -7.95 -26.01 1.31
N GLU A 210 -6.90 -26.17 2.11
CA GLU A 210 -6.87 -25.77 3.53
C GLU A 210 -6.11 -24.46 3.74
N ASN A 211 -6.58 -23.62 4.67
CA ASN A 211 -5.87 -22.40 5.07
C ASN A 211 -4.71 -22.72 6.03
N LEU A 212 -3.48 -22.56 5.56
CA LEU A 212 -2.26 -22.83 6.35
C LEU A 212 -2.00 -21.80 7.45
N MET A 213 -2.73 -20.68 7.46
CA MET A 213 -2.52 -19.63 8.45
C MET A 213 -3.14 -19.96 9.81
N TYR A 214 -4.06 -20.91 9.89
CA TYR A 214 -4.83 -21.17 11.10
C TYR A 214 -4.21 -22.26 11.99
N ASP A 215 -4.14 -21.98 13.28
CA ASP A 215 -3.95 -22.99 14.33
C ASP A 215 -4.65 -22.51 15.59
N LYS A 216 -5.58 -23.31 16.11
CA LYS A 216 -6.38 -22.96 17.28
C LYS A 216 -5.53 -22.67 18.52
N GLU A 217 -4.41 -23.38 18.69
CA GLU A 217 -3.56 -23.25 19.87
C GLU A 217 -2.49 -22.17 19.72
N GLY A 218 -2.29 -21.67 18.49
CA GLY A 218 -1.34 -20.62 18.19
C GLY A 218 -1.79 -19.25 18.68
N TYR A 219 -0.82 -18.35 18.89
CA TYR A 219 -1.13 -16.99 19.31
C TYR A 219 -2.06 -16.31 18.29
N SER A 220 -3.15 -15.71 18.78
CA SER A 220 -4.21 -15.12 17.93
C SER A 220 -4.86 -16.11 16.95
N GLY A 221 -4.72 -17.42 17.15
CA GLY A 221 -5.20 -18.43 16.22
C GLY A 221 -4.33 -18.61 14.96
N LEU A 222 -3.07 -18.15 14.97
CA LEU A 222 -2.13 -18.29 13.86
C LEU A 222 -1.25 -19.53 14.00
N SER A 223 -1.04 -20.23 12.89
CA SER A 223 -0.12 -21.36 12.82
C SER A 223 1.34 -20.95 13.00
N LYS A 224 2.20 -21.93 13.34
CA LYS A 224 3.66 -21.74 13.36
C LYS A 224 4.17 -21.23 12.00
N LEU A 225 3.60 -21.71 10.90
CA LEU A 225 3.93 -21.25 9.55
C LEU A 225 3.61 -19.76 9.36
N ALA A 226 2.44 -19.30 9.82
CA ALA A 226 2.10 -17.88 9.77
C ALA A 226 3.06 -17.02 10.61
N HIS A 227 3.47 -17.51 11.79
CA HIS A 227 4.48 -16.82 12.61
C HIS A 227 5.84 -16.72 11.93
N HIS A 228 6.29 -17.78 11.25
CA HIS A 228 7.51 -17.73 10.44
C HIS A 228 7.39 -16.75 9.27
N ALA A 229 6.24 -16.70 8.60
CA ALA A 229 5.97 -15.72 7.54
C ALA A 229 6.06 -14.28 8.05
N ILE A 230 5.43 -14.00 9.20
CA ILE A 230 5.49 -12.70 9.88
C ILE A 230 6.94 -12.34 10.23
N ALA A 231 7.70 -13.29 10.80
CA ALA A 231 9.09 -13.07 11.18
C ALA A 231 9.98 -12.76 9.97
N GLY A 232 9.77 -13.44 8.84
CA GLY A 232 10.48 -13.15 7.58
C GLY A 232 10.20 -11.73 7.08
N ILE A 233 8.93 -11.32 7.05
CA ILE A 233 8.55 -9.96 6.66
C ILE A 233 9.19 -8.92 7.58
N LEU A 234 9.14 -9.10 8.91
CA LEU A 234 9.68 -8.14 9.88
C LEU A 234 11.21 -8.10 9.90
N THR A 235 11.86 -9.22 9.61
CA THR A 235 13.32 -9.30 9.42
C THR A 235 13.77 -8.40 8.27
N HIS A 236 13.07 -8.50 7.13
CA HIS A 236 13.43 -7.81 5.88
C HIS A 236 12.69 -6.48 5.67
N ILE A 237 11.95 -5.98 6.67
CA ILE A 237 10.96 -4.93 6.45
C ILE A 237 11.55 -3.61 5.95
N ASP A 238 12.79 -3.28 6.30
CA ASP A 238 13.42 -2.04 5.83
C ASP A 238 13.67 -2.11 4.31
N ALA A 239 14.12 -3.26 3.81
CA ALA A 239 14.29 -3.51 2.38
C ALA A 239 12.94 -3.59 1.65
N ILE A 240 11.94 -4.22 2.26
CA ILE A 240 10.56 -4.24 1.73
C ILE A 240 10.01 -2.81 1.63
N THR A 241 10.24 -1.97 2.64
CA THR A 241 9.81 -0.57 2.68
C THR A 241 10.33 0.20 1.47
N ALA A 242 11.55 -0.07 1.01
CA ALA A 242 12.05 0.56 -0.21
C ALA A 242 11.18 0.26 -1.44
N ILE A 243 10.66 -0.96 -1.57
CA ILE A 243 9.85 -1.40 -2.72
C ILE A 243 8.37 -1.03 -2.54
N ALA A 244 7.84 -1.21 -1.33
CA ALA A 244 6.43 -1.03 -0.97
C ALA A 244 6.06 0.42 -0.62
N ASN A 245 7.06 1.27 -0.34
CA ASN A 245 6.94 2.69 -0.02
C ASN A 245 7.99 3.52 -0.79
N PRO A 246 7.98 3.50 -2.14
CA PRO A 246 9.13 3.97 -2.91
C PRO A 246 9.17 5.50 -3.11
N SER A 247 8.13 6.23 -2.72
CA SER A 247 8.07 7.68 -2.93
C SER A 247 8.66 8.46 -1.74
N THR A 248 9.17 9.67 -1.98
CA THR A 248 9.58 10.57 -0.89
C THR A 248 8.39 10.99 -0.01
N ASN A 249 7.16 10.97 -0.55
CA ASN A 249 5.93 11.29 0.19
C ASN A 249 5.47 10.13 1.09
N SER A 250 5.87 8.88 0.81
CA SER A 250 5.65 7.72 1.67
C SER A 250 6.18 7.95 3.09
N TYR A 251 7.35 8.55 3.20
CA TYR A 251 8.02 8.86 4.47
C TYR A 251 7.44 10.12 5.17
N LYS A 252 6.47 10.80 4.56
CA LYS A 252 5.64 11.80 5.24
C LYS A 252 4.41 11.16 5.89
N ARG A 253 4.02 9.97 5.44
CA ARG A 253 3.01 9.12 6.09
C ARG A 253 3.62 8.32 7.24
N LEU A 254 4.78 7.69 7.02
CA LEU A 254 5.48 6.85 8.00
C LEU A 254 6.15 7.67 9.12
N VAL A 255 5.34 8.43 9.86
CA VAL A 255 5.73 9.24 11.01
C VAL A 255 4.78 8.93 12.18
N PRO A 256 5.21 9.13 13.44
CA PRO A 256 4.32 8.95 14.59
C PRO A 256 3.06 9.84 14.50
N GLY A 257 1.91 9.35 14.99
CA GLY A 257 0.73 10.19 15.30
C GLY A 257 -0.49 10.10 14.37
N TYR A 258 -0.42 9.43 13.21
CA TYR A 258 -1.50 9.41 12.19
C TYR A 258 -1.95 8.00 11.78
N GLU A 259 -2.05 7.07 12.74
CA GLU A 259 -2.35 5.63 12.51
C GLU A 259 -1.35 4.87 11.59
N ALA A 260 -0.29 5.54 11.12
CA ALA A 260 0.73 4.92 10.29
C ALA A 260 1.64 4.00 11.13
N PRO A 261 1.82 2.74 10.70
CA PRO A 261 2.55 1.76 11.48
C PRO A 261 4.05 1.94 11.29
N ILE A 262 4.71 2.58 12.24
CA ILE A 262 6.17 2.77 12.18
C ILE A 262 6.93 1.72 12.99
N SER A 263 6.26 1.01 13.89
CA SER A 263 6.89 0.04 14.78
C SER A 263 7.00 -1.33 14.12
N VAL A 264 8.23 -1.86 14.06
CA VAL A 264 8.55 -3.17 13.48
C VAL A 264 8.20 -4.25 14.51
N CYS A 265 6.92 -4.61 14.53
CA CYS A 265 6.37 -5.62 15.42
C CYS A 265 5.03 -6.15 14.89
N PHE A 266 4.47 -7.13 15.61
CA PHE A 266 3.12 -7.64 15.35
C PHE A 266 2.24 -7.71 16.60
N GLY A 267 0.92 -7.68 16.41
CA GLY A 267 -0.04 -7.83 17.50
C GLY A 267 -1.49 -8.01 17.03
N THR A 268 -2.33 -8.52 17.92
CA THR A 268 -3.75 -8.74 17.67
C THR A 268 -4.51 -7.43 17.75
N SER A 269 -5.20 -7.05 16.67
CA SER A 269 -5.94 -5.79 16.56
C SER A 269 -5.10 -4.53 16.83
N ASN A 270 -3.77 -4.63 16.81
CA ASN A 270 -2.89 -3.50 17.07
C ASN A 270 -2.65 -2.70 15.79
N ARG A 271 -3.28 -1.53 15.67
CA ARG A 271 -3.10 -0.62 14.52
C ARG A 271 -1.76 0.12 14.51
N SER A 272 -1.04 0.15 15.64
CA SER A 272 0.29 0.76 15.74
C SER A 272 1.44 -0.16 15.31
N ALA A 273 1.16 -1.46 15.12
CA ALA A 273 2.12 -2.46 14.66
C ALA A 273 2.19 -2.51 13.12
N SER A 274 3.38 -2.77 12.57
CA SER A 274 3.57 -3.01 11.13
C SER A 274 2.74 -4.18 10.62
N ILE A 275 2.66 -5.26 11.42
CA ILE A 275 1.79 -6.40 11.12
C ILE A 275 0.66 -6.46 12.14
N ARG A 276 -0.57 -6.36 11.66
CA ARG A 276 -1.78 -6.55 12.46
C ARG A 276 -2.36 -7.93 12.19
N ILE A 277 -2.82 -8.59 13.24
CA ILE A 277 -3.65 -9.78 13.11
C ILE A 277 -5.09 -9.34 13.32
N PRO A 278 -5.97 -9.40 12.30
CA PRO A 278 -7.35 -8.95 12.45
C PRO A 278 -8.08 -9.78 13.50
N GLY A 279 -8.50 -9.13 14.60
CA GLY A 279 -9.22 -9.80 15.69
C GLY A 279 -10.60 -10.33 15.29
N TYR A 280 -11.16 -9.84 14.19
CA TYR A 280 -12.44 -10.31 13.65
C TYR A 280 -12.29 -11.55 12.74
N ALA A 281 -11.09 -11.86 12.27
CA ALA A 281 -10.80 -13.05 11.46
C ALA A 281 -10.56 -14.26 12.38
N ILE A 282 -11.65 -14.80 12.93
CA ILE A 282 -11.62 -15.88 13.94
C ILE A 282 -11.85 -17.27 13.33
N SER A 283 -12.49 -17.34 12.17
CA SER A 283 -12.80 -18.59 11.48
C SER A 283 -11.52 -19.18 10.83
N PRO A 284 -11.35 -20.51 10.81
CA PRO A 284 -10.20 -21.15 10.18
C PRO A 284 -9.95 -20.67 8.74
N ASP A 285 -11.00 -20.60 7.93
CA ASP A 285 -10.89 -20.25 6.50
C ASP A 285 -10.58 -18.77 6.24
N GLU A 286 -10.77 -17.90 7.23
CA GLU A 286 -10.55 -16.45 7.09
C GLU A 286 -9.28 -15.98 7.79
N LYS A 287 -8.60 -16.88 8.52
CA LYS A 287 -7.44 -16.54 9.33
C LYS A 287 -6.31 -16.02 8.45
N ARG A 288 -5.77 -14.86 8.82
CA ARG A 288 -4.74 -14.14 8.07
C ARG A 288 -4.05 -13.12 8.96
N PHE A 289 -3.03 -12.48 8.41
CA PHE A 289 -2.43 -11.26 8.96
C PHE A 289 -2.36 -10.17 7.89
N GLU A 290 -2.10 -8.94 8.32
CA GLU A 290 -2.14 -7.74 7.49
C GLU A 290 -0.84 -6.95 7.66
N LEU A 291 -0.12 -6.70 6.57
CA LEU A 291 0.99 -5.75 6.55
C LEU A 291 0.44 -4.36 6.21
N ARG A 292 0.67 -3.39 7.09
CA ARG A 292 0.00 -2.08 7.04
C ARG A 292 0.88 -0.94 6.48
N SER A 293 2.17 -1.17 6.35
CA SER A 293 3.12 -0.14 5.90
C SER A 293 3.01 0.24 4.41
N PRO A 294 2.72 -0.66 3.44
CA PRO A 294 2.77 -0.31 2.02
C PRO A 294 1.85 0.84 1.65
N ASP A 295 2.17 1.49 0.53
CA ASP A 295 1.31 2.50 -0.07
C ASP A 295 1.19 2.33 -1.58
N ALA A 296 0.14 2.94 -2.13
CA ALA A 296 -0.23 2.78 -3.51
C ALA A 296 0.64 3.60 -4.49
N THR A 297 1.74 4.21 -4.06
CA THR A 297 2.77 4.73 -4.99
C THR A 297 3.68 3.63 -5.52
N SER A 298 3.68 2.47 -4.87
CA SER A 298 4.44 1.30 -5.27
C SER A 298 3.98 0.70 -6.60
N ASN A 299 4.90 0.00 -7.25
CA ASN A 299 4.54 -0.96 -8.28
C ASN A 299 3.99 -2.20 -7.58
N THR A 300 2.68 -2.44 -7.70
CA THR A 300 1.97 -3.47 -6.92
C THR A 300 2.51 -4.87 -7.16
N TYR A 301 2.91 -5.22 -8.38
CA TYR A 301 3.54 -6.53 -8.63
C TYR A 301 4.83 -6.70 -7.84
N LEU A 302 5.72 -5.69 -7.87
CA LEU A 302 7.00 -5.76 -7.14
C LEU A 302 6.78 -5.72 -5.62
N ALA A 303 5.85 -4.90 -5.13
CA ALA A 303 5.54 -4.79 -3.71
C ALA A 303 5.01 -6.13 -3.17
N TYR A 304 4.00 -6.72 -3.82
CA TYR A 304 3.45 -8.01 -3.41
C TYR A 304 4.50 -9.12 -3.49
N SER A 305 5.29 -9.17 -4.57
CA SER A 305 6.39 -10.12 -4.70
C SER A 305 7.44 -9.97 -3.61
N ALA A 306 7.84 -8.74 -3.27
CA ALA A 306 8.85 -8.50 -2.22
C ALA A 306 8.35 -8.93 -0.83
N ILE A 307 7.09 -8.59 -0.51
CA ILE A 307 6.43 -9.02 0.73
C ILE A 307 6.39 -10.55 0.81
N MET A 308 5.97 -11.22 -0.27
CA MET A 308 5.85 -12.67 -0.27
C MET A 308 7.19 -13.40 -0.28
N MET A 309 8.21 -12.89 -0.99
CA MET A 309 9.55 -13.46 -0.93
C MET A 309 10.15 -13.38 0.48
N ALA A 310 9.89 -12.30 1.23
CA ALA A 310 10.29 -12.20 2.64
C ALA A 310 9.52 -13.18 3.52
N ALA A 311 8.20 -13.31 3.31
CA ALA A 311 7.38 -14.29 4.02
C ALA A 311 7.90 -15.72 3.79
N PHE A 312 8.23 -16.05 2.54
CA PHE A 312 8.78 -17.36 2.19
C PHE A 312 10.18 -17.60 2.76
N ASP A 313 11.03 -16.57 2.81
CA ASP A 313 12.32 -16.66 3.51
C ASP A 313 12.12 -17.04 4.98
N GLY A 314 11.20 -16.35 5.66
CA GLY A 314 10.83 -16.64 7.04
C GLY A 314 10.37 -18.08 7.25
N ILE A 315 9.50 -18.59 6.38
CA ILE A 315 8.99 -19.97 6.43
C ILE A 315 10.12 -20.99 6.18
N VAL A 316 10.91 -20.81 5.12
CA VAL A 316 11.98 -21.75 4.73
C VAL A 316 13.07 -21.83 5.79
N ASN A 317 13.39 -20.70 6.42
CA ASN A 317 14.43 -20.62 7.45
C ASN A 317 13.89 -20.79 8.88
N GLU A 318 12.59 -21.02 9.05
CA GLU A 318 11.90 -21.11 10.35
C GLU A 318 12.26 -19.95 11.31
N ILE A 319 12.28 -18.71 10.80
CA ILE A 319 12.69 -17.54 11.59
C ILE A 319 11.74 -17.36 12.79
N ASP A 320 12.31 -17.18 13.99
CA ASP A 320 11.54 -16.97 15.21
C ASP A 320 10.95 -15.55 15.26
N SER A 321 9.64 -15.46 15.50
CA SER A 321 8.93 -14.19 15.63
C SER A 321 9.06 -13.54 17.02
N SER A 322 9.59 -14.24 18.02
CA SER A 322 9.58 -13.78 19.43
C SER A 322 10.27 -12.43 19.67
N SER A 323 11.25 -12.07 18.85
CA SER A 323 11.94 -10.77 18.91
C SER A 323 11.09 -9.59 18.43
N PHE A 324 9.97 -9.86 17.74
CA PHE A 324 9.10 -8.86 17.14
C PHE A 324 7.74 -8.71 17.84
N GLY A 325 7.47 -9.47 18.90
CA GLY A 325 6.20 -9.44 19.61
C GLY A 325 5.76 -10.80 20.14
N PRO A 326 4.49 -10.93 20.55
CA PRO A 326 3.40 -9.99 20.26
C PRO A 326 3.38 -8.74 21.15
N TYR A 327 2.82 -7.65 20.61
CA TYR A 327 2.49 -6.44 21.36
C TYR A 327 0.99 -6.13 21.23
N ASP A 328 0.19 -6.51 22.24
CA ASP A 328 -1.28 -6.33 22.27
C ASP A 328 -1.72 -5.03 22.94
N ILE A 329 -0.89 -4.00 22.82
CA ILE A 329 -1.14 -2.67 23.38
C ILE A 329 -0.82 -1.62 22.33
N ASN A 330 -1.50 -0.48 22.41
CA ASN A 330 -1.13 0.67 21.60
C ASN A 330 0.28 1.12 21.99
N LEU A 331 1.22 1.04 21.04
CA LEU A 331 2.64 1.30 21.29
C LEU A 331 2.91 2.76 21.60
N TYR A 332 2.04 3.68 21.18
CA TYR A 332 2.15 5.10 21.56
C TYR A 332 1.87 5.34 23.05
N ASN A 333 1.22 4.39 23.72
CA ASN A 333 0.96 4.47 25.16
C ASN A 333 2.08 3.83 26.00
N LEU A 334 3.09 3.21 25.37
CA LEU A 334 4.24 2.69 26.08
C LEU A 334 5.09 3.83 26.66
N PRO A 335 5.78 3.63 27.78
CA PRO A 335 6.84 4.54 28.21
C PRO A 335 7.89 4.71 27.10
N GLU A 336 8.45 5.91 26.95
CA GLU A 336 9.43 6.23 25.90
C GLU A 336 10.62 5.25 25.86
N GLU A 337 11.08 4.81 27.04
CA GLU A 337 12.16 3.84 27.17
C GLU A 337 11.81 2.44 26.64
N GLU A 338 10.53 2.04 26.66
CA GLU A 338 10.08 0.80 26.03
C GLU A 338 9.85 0.99 24.52
N GLN A 339 9.37 2.16 24.10
CA GLN A 339 9.24 2.50 22.68
C GLN A 339 10.59 2.45 21.96
N LYS A 340 11.66 2.97 22.58
CA LYS A 340 13.04 2.95 22.04
C LYS A 340 13.59 1.55 21.80
N LYS A 341 13.07 0.52 22.46
CA LYS A 341 13.49 -0.88 22.25
C LYS A 341 12.87 -1.47 20.99
N ILE A 342 11.79 -0.88 20.49
CA ILE A 342 11.09 -1.34 19.30
C ILE A 342 11.71 -0.64 18.09
N LYS A 343 12.27 -1.43 17.18
CA LYS A 343 12.80 -0.92 15.91
C LYS A 343 11.71 -0.17 15.16
N SER A 344 12.06 0.96 14.57
CA SER A 344 11.17 1.72 13.68
C SER A 344 11.53 1.49 12.21
N LEU A 345 10.54 1.65 11.32
CA LEU A 345 10.75 1.67 9.88
C LEU A 345 11.70 2.80 9.45
N PRO A 346 12.34 2.69 8.27
CA PRO A 346 13.12 3.78 7.69
C PRO A 346 12.30 5.08 7.63
N THR A 347 12.92 6.19 8.02
CA THR A 347 12.26 7.51 8.11
C THR A 347 12.46 8.36 6.86
N CYS A 348 13.24 7.90 5.89
CA CYS A 348 13.38 8.53 4.60
C CYS A 348 13.69 7.54 3.47
N ALA A 349 13.46 7.98 2.23
CA ALA A 349 13.70 7.18 1.03
C ALA A 349 15.17 6.77 0.85
N LEU A 350 16.11 7.59 1.35
CA LEU A 350 17.54 7.28 1.27
C LEU A 350 17.90 6.10 2.16
N ASP A 351 17.43 6.08 3.41
CA ASP A 351 17.69 4.99 4.36
C ASP A 351 17.07 3.67 3.89
N ALA A 352 15.85 3.73 3.35
CA ALA A 352 15.20 2.55 2.77
C ALA A 352 15.97 2.03 1.55
N ALA A 353 16.46 2.91 0.67
CA ALA A 353 17.28 2.51 -0.47
C ALA A 353 18.59 1.84 -0.03
N ASP A 354 19.25 2.36 1.02
CA ASP A 354 20.44 1.75 1.60
C ASP A 354 20.14 0.39 2.26
N ALA A 355 18.97 0.25 2.90
CA ALA A 355 18.53 -1.02 3.47
C ALA A 355 18.32 -2.08 2.38
N LEU A 356 17.65 -1.72 1.27
CA LEU A 356 17.46 -2.62 0.14
C LEU A 356 18.79 -3.01 -0.53
N GLU A 357 19.74 -2.08 -0.65
CA GLU A 357 21.07 -2.39 -1.20
C GLU A 357 21.84 -3.39 -0.33
N LYS A 358 21.64 -3.36 1.00
CA LYS A 358 22.27 -4.26 1.97
C LYS A 358 21.57 -5.61 2.12
N ASP A 359 20.24 -5.62 2.00
CA ASP A 359 19.39 -6.79 2.25
C ASP A 359 18.45 -7.04 1.06
N ASN A 360 18.95 -7.74 0.04
CA ASN A 360 18.18 -8.11 -1.15
C ASN A 360 18.34 -9.57 -1.57
N GLU A 361 19.13 -10.38 -0.86
CA GLU A 361 19.37 -11.78 -1.25
C GLU A 361 18.09 -12.62 -1.18
N PHE A 362 17.21 -12.36 -0.21
CA PHE A 362 15.90 -13.03 -0.11
C PHE A 362 15.03 -12.81 -1.36
N LEU A 363 15.12 -11.63 -2.00
CA LEU A 363 14.40 -11.29 -3.23
C LEU A 363 14.95 -12.05 -4.46
N LYS A 364 16.26 -12.29 -4.50
CA LYS A 364 16.95 -12.84 -5.67
C LYS A 364 16.93 -14.37 -5.73
N ARG A 365 16.41 -15.04 -4.69
CA ARG A 365 16.27 -16.51 -4.67
C ARG A 365 15.52 -17.00 -5.92
N SER A 366 16.04 -18.07 -6.52
CA SER A 366 15.56 -18.63 -7.80
C SER A 366 15.39 -17.61 -8.94
N GLY A 367 16.11 -16.47 -8.90
CA GLY A 367 16.04 -15.42 -9.90
C GLY A 367 14.70 -14.67 -9.94
N VAL A 368 13.93 -14.67 -8.86
CA VAL A 368 12.63 -13.96 -8.80
C VAL A 368 12.84 -12.47 -9.08
N PHE A 369 13.68 -11.80 -8.29
CA PHE A 369 14.20 -10.47 -8.62
C PHE A 369 15.60 -10.59 -9.24
N THR A 370 15.92 -9.71 -10.19
CA THR A 370 17.26 -9.57 -10.74
C THR A 370 18.02 -8.45 -10.04
N ASP A 371 19.35 -8.48 -10.08
CA ASP A 371 20.17 -7.35 -9.61
C ASP A 371 19.84 -6.05 -10.37
N ASN A 372 19.35 -6.15 -11.62
CA ASN A 372 18.99 -4.99 -12.42
C ASN A 372 17.76 -4.26 -11.84
N ILE A 373 16.72 -4.99 -11.42
CA ILE A 373 15.54 -4.42 -10.77
C ILE A 373 15.97 -3.69 -9.49
N ILE A 374 16.74 -4.36 -8.62
CA ILE A 374 17.20 -3.81 -7.34
C ILE A 374 18.02 -2.54 -7.57
N ARG A 375 19.05 -2.61 -8.41
CA ARG A 375 19.94 -1.48 -8.70
C ARG A 375 19.20 -0.28 -9.29
N ASN A 376 18.30 -0.50 -10.24
CA ASN A 376 17.54 0.59 -10.87
C ASN A 376 16.54 1.21 -9.89
N HIS A 377 15.92 0.39 -9.02
CA HIS A 377 14.99 0.86 -7.99
C HIS A 377 15.70 1.74 -6.95
N VAL A 378 16.83 1.27 -6.41
CA VAL A 378 17.69 2.03 -5.48
C VAL A 378 18.14 3.35 -6.12
N ALA A 379 18.62 3.31 -7.37
CA ALA A 379 19.06 4.50 -8.08
C ALA A 379 17.93 5.53 -8.25
N LYS A 380 16.71 5.08 -8.60
CA LYS A 380 15.54 5.93 -8.71
C LYS A 380 15.17 6.58 -7.38
N MET A 381 15.11 5.81 -6.29
CA MET A 381 14.77 6.34 -4.97
C MET A 381 15.77 7.40 -4.51
N ARG A 382 17.08 7.14 -4.67
CA ARG A 382 18.14 8.12 -4.37
C ARG A 382 17.96 9.39 -5.21
N SER A 383 17.68 9.25 -6.50
CA SER A 383 17.42 10.40 -7.39
C SER A 383 16.23 11.23 -6.92
N ASP A 384 15.08 10.60 -6.64
CA ASP A 384 13.88 11.30 -6.18
C ASP A 384 14.10 11.99 -4.82
N TYR A 385 14.84 11.34 -3.91
CA TYR A 385 15.22 11.92 -2.63
C TYR A 385 16.01 13.22 -2.81
N PHE A 386 17.07 13.21 -3.63
CA PHE A 386 17.90 14.40 -3.83
C PHE A 386 17.17 15.53 -4.59
N VAL A 387 16.17 15.19 -5.41
CA VAL A 387 15.29 16.19 -6.02
C VAL A 387 14.50 16.94 -4.96
N VAL A 388 13.94 16.25 -3.96
CA VAL A 388 13.17 16.89 -2.88
C VAL A 388 14.09 17.58 -1.87
N ASN A 389 15.18 16.93 -1.46
CA ASN A 389 16.08 17.44 -0.42
C ASN A 389 16.77 18.77 -0.76
N ARG A 390 16.91 19.09 -2.06
CA ARG A 390 17.50 20.37 -2.51
C ARG A 390 16.48 21.50 -2.67
N MET A 391 15.19 21.23 -2.51
CA MET A 391 14.12 22.22 -2.68
C MET A 391 13.76 22.80 -1.31
N PRO A 392 13.89 24.13 -1.09
CA PRO A 392 13.48 24.74 0.17
C PRO A 392 12.00 24.49 0.43
N HIS A 393 11.64 24.02 1.63
CA HIS A 393 10.25 23.79 2.00
C HIS A 393 9.59 25.09 2.51
N PRO A 394 8.31 25.38 2.21
CA PRO A 394 7.64 26.59 2.70
C PRO A 394 7.75 26.83 4.22
N ILE A 395 7.71 25.75 5.03
CA ILE A 395 7.87 25.84 6.49
C ILE A 395 9.25 26.36 6.92
N GLU A 396 10.30 26.15 6.13
CA GLU A 396 11.66 26.62 6.44
C GLU A 396 11.72 28.15 6.42
N PHE A 397 10.87 28.81 5.65
CA PHE A 397 10.77 30.27 5.64
C PHE A 397 10.11 30.78 6.93
N GLU A 398 9.12 30.07 7.48
CA GLU A 398 8.58 30.42 8.80
C GLU A 398 9.64 30.25 9.89
N MET A 399 10.44 29.17 9.82
CA MET A 399 11.42 28.83 10.85
C MET A 399 12.71 29.68 10.77
N TYR A 400 13.17 30.02 9.57
CA TYR A 400 14.55 30.48 9.36
C TYR A 400 14.67 31.77 8.52
N PHE A 401 13.58 32.39 8.04
CA PHE A 401 13.70 33.53 7.12
C PHE A 401 14.40 34.75 7.71
N ASN A 402 14.29 34.97 9.03
CA ASN A 402 14.94 36.06 9.75
C ASN A 402 16.06 35.57 10.71
N ALA A 403 16.51 34.32 10.56
CA ALA A 403 17.50 33.71 11.47
C ALA A 403 18.88 34.36 11.40
#